data_AF-A0AAQ3RQS6-F1
#
_entry.id   AF-A0AAQ3RQS6-F1
#
_cell.length_a   1.000
_cell.length_b   1.000
_cell.length_c   1.000
_cell.angle_alpha   90.00
_cell.angle_beta   90.00
_cell.angle_gamma   90.00
#
_symmetry.space_group_name_H-M   'P 1'
#
loop_
_entity.id
_entity.type
_entity.pdbx_description
1 polymer ?
#
loop_
_entity_poly.entity_id
_entity_poly.type
_entity_poly.pdbx_seq_one_letter_code
_entity_poly.pdbx_strand_id
1 'polypeptide(L)'
;MLYFRGPYLALAIKTGIITGILSLTEGIAVGRTFASLKNYQVDGNKEMMAIGLMNVAGSCSSCYVTTGSFSRSAVNYNAGAQTTVSNIIMAAAVLVTLLFLMPLFYYTPNVVLAAIIITAVIGLLDYQSAYKLWKVDKLDFLACLCSFFGVLFISVPLGLAIADTELVLANPVGNVAEKLHKSKILESFGLKGVYLTVGEAVADISSIWKAQP
;
A
#
# COMPACT_ATOMS: atom_id res chain seq x y z
N MET A 1 -23.88 14.11 -19.63
CA MET A 1 -23.42 13.19 -20.67
C MET A 1 -21.90 13.10 -20.60
N LEU A 2 -21.34 11.90 -20.39
CA LEU A 2 -19.89 11.67 -20.50
C LEU A 2 -19.47 11.82 -21.97
N TYR A 3 -18.91 12.99 -22.32
CA TYR A 3 -18.37 13.23 -23.67
C TYR A 3 -17.05 12.47 -23.83
N PHE A 4 -17.12 11.26 -24.38
CA PHE A 4 -15.96 10.39 -24.69
C PHE A 4 -15.16 10.82 -25.93
N ARG A 5 -15.29 12.08 -26.39
CA ARG A 5 -14.57 12.63 -27.56
C ARG A 5 -13.82 13.89 -27.16
N GLY A 6 -12.53 13.76 -26.84
CA GLY A 6 -11.65 14.91 -26.63
C GLY A 6 -10.21 14.52 -26.21
N PRO A 7 -9.27 15.48 -26.22
CA PRO A 7 -7.87 15.30 -25.78
C PRO A 7 -7.75 14.91 -24.29
N TYR A 8 -8.83 15.06 -23.52
CA TYR A 8 -8.90 14.73 -22.10
C TYR A 8 -9.19 13.25 -21.81
N LEU A 9 -9.58 12.44 -22.81
CA LEU A 9 -9.85 11.02 -22.60
C LEU A 9 -8.57 10.27 -22.19
N ALA A 10 -7.46 10.54 -22.87
CA ALA A 10 -6.17 9.96 -22.53
C ALA A 10 -5.71 10.38 -21.13
N LEU A 11 -5.97 11.64 -20.74
CA LEU A 11 -5.66 12.15 -19.41
C LEU A 11 -6.54 11.48 -18.33
N ALA A 12 -7.83 11.29 -18.59
CA ALA A 12 -8.77 10.62 -17.69
C ALA A 12 -8.41 9.14 -17.49
N ILE A 13 -8.02 8.44 -18.56
CA ILE A 13 -7.55 7.05 -18.47
C ILE A 13 -6.25 6.99 -17.66
N LYS A 14 -5.28 7.86 -17.96
CA LYS A 14 -4.00 7.91 -17.24
C LYS A 14 -4.20 8.17 -15.74
N THR A 15 -5.01 9.17 -15.40
CA THR A 15 -5.30 9.52 -14.01
C THR A 15 -6.08 8.41 -13.30
N GLY A 16 -7.09 7.83 -13.95
CA GLY A 16 -7.86 6.70 -13.42
C GLY A 16 -6.99 5.49 -13.08
N ILE A 17 -6.05 5.11 -13.96
CA ILE A 17 -5.10 4.01 -13.71
C ILE A 17 -4.21 4.33 -12.51
N ILE A 18 -3.63 5.53 -12.45
CA ILE A 18 -2.74 5.93 -11.35
C ILE A 18 -3.50 5.93 -10.01
N THR A 19 -4.69 6.53 -9.96
CA THR A 19 -5.49 6.58 -8.73
C THR A 19 -6.05 5.22 -8.32
N GLY A 20 -6.31 4.33 -9.28
CA GLY A 20 -6.77 2.97 -9.01
C GLY A 20 -5.67 2.10 -8.41
N ILE A 21 -4.44 2.18 -8.93
CA ILE A 21 -3.30 1.48 -8.34
C ILE A 21 -3.03 2.02 -6.93
N LEU A 22 -3.03 3.35 -6.77
CA LEU A 22 -2.82 4.00 -5.47
C LEU A 22 -3.87 3.56 -4.44
N SER A 23 -5.15 3.53 -4.82
CA SER A 23 -6.24 3.15 -3.92
C SER A 23 -6.19 1.68 -3.50
N LEU A 24 -5.76 0.77 -4.40
CA LEU A 24 -5.56 -0.63 -4.07
C LEU A 24 -4.36 -0.83 -3.12
N THR A 25 -3.23 -0.18 -3.41
CA THR A 25 -2.02 -0.27 -2.57
C THR A 25 -2.29 0.24 -1.16
N GLU A 26 -2.92 1.42 -1.04
CA GLU A 26 -3.27 2.00 0.27
C GLU A 26 -4.26 1.12 1.04
N GLY A 27 -5.30 0.63 0.37
CA GLY A 27 -6.31 -0.22 1.01
C GLY A 27 -5.73 -1.53 1.54
N ILE A 28 -4.89 -2.21 0.74
CA ILE A 28 -4.21 -3.45 1.17
C ILE A 28 -3.22 -3.17 2.30
N ALA A 29 -2.48 -2.05 2.24
CA ALA A 29 -1.53 -1.66 3.28
C ALA A 29 -2.26 -1.48 4.63
N VAL A 30 -3.33 -0.69 4.65
CA VAL A 30 -4.16 -0.47 5.85
C VAL A 30 -4.75 -1.80 6.35
N GLY A 31 -5.33 -2.61 5.46
CA GLY A 31 -5.90 -3.91 5.80
C GLY A 31 -4.87 -4.83 6.49
N ARG A 32 -3.64 -4.89 5.96
CA ARG A 32 -2.55 -5.67 6.56
C ARG A 32 -2.07 -5.13 7.90
N THR A 33 -2.01 -3.80 8.07
CA THR A 33 -1.63 -3.20 9.35
C THR A 33 -2.60 -3.60 10.46
N PHE A 34 -3.91 -3.50 10.23
CA PHE A 34 -4.92 -3.91 11.22
C PHE A 34 -5.01 -5.44 11.39
N ALA A 35 -4.74 -6.20 10.34
CA ALA A 35 -4.62 -7.67 10.41
C ALA A 35 -3.50 -8.11 11.36
N SER A 36 -2.34 -7.47 11.24
CA SER A 36 -1.20 -7.71 12.12
C SER A 36 -1.50 -7.36 13.58
N LEU A 37 -2.28 -6.29 13.83
CA LEU A 37 -2.64 -5.87 15.19
C LEU A 37 -3.60 -6.86 15.88
N LYS A 38 -4.47 -7.52 15.12
CA LYS A 38 -5.44 -8.51 15.65
C LYS A 38 -5.02 -9.97 15.42
N ASN A 39 -3.81 -10.20 14.88
CA ASN A 39 -3.28 -11.52 14.55
C ASN A 39 -4.25 -12.40 13.72
N TYR A 40 -4.96 -11.79 12.76
CA TYR A 40 -5.72 -12.55 11.76
C TYR A 40 -5.05 -12.42 10.39
N GLN A 41 -5.28 -13.39 9.52
CA GLN A 41 -4.74 -13.34 8.16
C GLN A 41 -5.73 -12.67 7.21
N VAL A 42 -5.26 -11.67 6.48
CA VAL A 42 -5.98 -11.04 5.37
C VAL A 42 -5.49 -11.63 4.07
N ASP A 43 -6.44 -12.12 3.28
CA ASP A 43 -6.21 -12.55 1.91
C ASP A 43 -6.21 -11.33 0.98
N GLY A 44 -5.02 -10.95 0.50
CA GLY A 44 -4.85 -9.77 -0.35
C GLY A 44 -5.65 -9.84 -1.65
N ASN A 45 -5.88 -11.02 -2.21
CA ASN A 45 -6.66 -11.16 -3.46
C ASN A 45 -8.14 -10.83 -3.21
N LYS A 46 -8.68 -11.26 -2.07
CA LYS A 46 -10.06 -10.96 -1.68
C LYS A 46 -10.24 -9.48 -1.35
N GLU A 47 -9.27 -8.87 -0.67
CA GLU A 47 -9.29 -7.44 -0.36
C GLU A 47 -9.23 -6.59 -1.63
N MET A 48 -8.36 -6.96 -2.58
CA MET A 48 -8.23 -6.27 -3.86
C MET A 48 -9.51 -6.36 -4.68
N MET A 49 -10.16 -7.52 -4.70
CA MET A 49 -11.46 -7.72 -5.35
C MET A 49 -12.57 -6.90 -4.67
N ALA A 50 -12.57 -6.83 -3.34
CA ALA A 50 -13.54 -6.06 -2.58
C ALA A 50 -13.43 -4.55 -2.85
N ILE A 51 -12.21 -3.99 -2.83
CA ILE A 51 -11.97 -2.57 -3.15
C ILE A 51 -12.34 -2.27 -4.60
N GLY A 52 -12.03 -3.18 -5.53
CA GLY A 52 -12.42 -3.06 -6.93
C GLY A 52 -13.93 -3.01 -7.12
N LEU A 53 -14.65 -4.00 -6.58
CA LEU A 53 -16.12 -4.04 -6.62
C LEU A 53 -16.76 -2.83 -5.95
N MET A 54 -16.21 -2.37 -4.83
CA MET A 54 -16.70 -1.19 -4.12
C MET A 54 -16.60 0.08 -4.98
N ASN A 55 -15.48 0.27 -5.68
CA ASN A 55 -15.29 1.41 -6.56
C ASN A 55 -16.15 1.32 -7.84
N VAL A 56 -16.35 0.12 -8.38
CA VAL A 56 -17.29 -0.09 -9.51
C VAL A 56 -18.72 0.27 -9.09
N ALA A 57 -19.19 -0.25 -7.95
CA ALA A 57 -20.50 0.08 -7.42
C ALA A 57 -20.64 1.58 -7.11
N GLY A 58 -19.61 2.20 -6.54
CA GLY A 58 -19.58 3.64 -6.23
C GLY A 58 -19.60 4.53 -7.49
N SER A 59 -19.00 4.07 -8.60
CA SER A 59 -19.01 4.82 -9.85
C SER A 59 -20.42 5.04 -10.42
N CYS A 60 -21.33 4.09 -10.20
CA CYS A 60 -22.74 4.20 -10.59
C CYS A 60 -23.48 5.31 -9.82
N SER A 61 -22.96 5.74 -8.66
CA SER A 61 -23.55 6.76 -7.80
C SER A 61 -22.77 8.08 -7.81
N SER A 62 -21.89 8.30 -8.80
CA SER A 62 -21.02 9.49 -8.88
C SER A 62 -20.11 9.68 -7.65
N CYS A 63 -19.69 8.58 -7.03
CA CYS A 63 -18.76 8.61 -5.89
C CYS A 63 -17.31 8.82 -6.34
N TYR A 64 -16.49 9.43 -5.48
CA TYR A 64 -15.04 9.49 -5.67
C TYR A 64 -14.40 8.11 -5.45
N VAL A 65 -13.20 7.93 -6.01
CA VAL A 65 -12.38 6.73 -5.74
C VAL A 65 -12.18 6.62 -4.23
N THR A 66 -12.59 5.49 -3.69
CA THR A 66 -12.56 5.21 -2.26
C THR A 66 -11.52 4.13 -1.97
N THR A 67 -10.78 4.30 -0.89
CA THR A 67 -9.73 3.39 -0.39
C THR A 67 -9.91 3.10 1.10
N GLY A 68 -9.06 2.27 1.67
CA GLY A 68 -8.99 2.02 3.11
C GLY A 68 -8.46 3.25 3.85
N SER A 69 -9.22 3.77 4.81
CA SER A 69 -8.81 4.93 5.60
C SER A 69 -8.13 4.50 6.90
N PHE A 70 -6.85 4.83 7.07
CA PHE A 70 -6.14 4.57 8.32
C PHE A 70 -6.80 5.27 9.51
N SER A 71 -7.12 6.57 9.37
CA SER A 71 -7.71 7.37 10.45
C SER A 71 -9.05 6.81 10.93
N ARG A 72 -9.99 6.51 10.02
CA ARG A 72 -11.30 5.96 10.41
C ARG A 72 -11.19 4.56 10.99
N SER A 73 -10.35 3.70 10.41
CA SER A 73 -10.13 2.34 10.93
C SER A 73 -9.47 2.36 12.30
N ALA A 74 -8.53 3.29 12.55
CA ALA A 74 -7.88 3.46 13.86
C ALA A 74 -8.87 3.90 14.93
N VAL A 75 -9.74 4.86 14.63
CA VAL A 75 -10.79 5.31 15.57
C VAL A 75 -11.78 4.16 15.83
N ASN A 76 -12.23 3.46 14.80
CA ASN A 76 -13.15 2.32 14.94
C ASN A 76 -12.51 1.17 15.76
N TYR A 77 -11.22 0.94 15.57
CA TYR A 77 -10.44 -0.03 16.34
C TYR A 77 -10.32 0.38 17.81
N ASN A 78 -9.96 1.64 18.09
CA ASN A 78 -9.83 2.19 19.44
C ASN A 78 -11.17 2.26 20.18
N ALA A 79 -12.28 2.44 19.46
CA ALA A 79 -13.63 2.36 19.99
C ALA A 79 -14.07 0.92 20.35
N GLY A 80 -13.24 -0.09 20.08
CA GLY A 80 -13.49 -1.48 20.44
C GLY A 80 -14.40 -2.24 19.46
N ALA A 81 -14.58 -1.75 18.24
CA ALA A 81 -15.41 -2.43 17.25
C ALA A 81 -14.88 -3.84 16.92
N GLN A 82 -15.76 -4.84 16.95
CA GLN A 82 -15.43 -6.24 16.69
C GLN A 82 -16.09 -6.80 15.43
N THR A 83 -17.12 -6.13 14.89
CA THR A 83 -17.92 -6.62 13.76
C THR A 83 -18.04 -5.57 12.66
N THR A 84 -18.29 -6.02 11.43
CA THR A 84 -18.53 -5.17 10.26
C THR A 84 -19.78 -4.29 10.41
N VAL A 85 -20.67 -4.63 11.35
CA VAL A 85 -21.87 -3.85 11.67
C VAL A 85 -21.51 -2.41 12.07
N SER A 86 -20.34 -2.18 12.70
CA SER A 86 -19.88 -0.82 13.03
C SER A 86 -19.79 0.07 11.78
N ASN A 87 -19.29 -0.47 10.67
CA ASN A 87 -19.17 0.28 9.42
C ASN A 87 -20.55 0.59 8.80
N ILE A 88 -21.52 -0.31 8.96
CA ILE A 88 -22.91 -0.10 8.50
C ILE A 88 -23.55 1.02 9.30
N ILE A 89 -23.40 1.00 10.63
CA ILE A 89 -23.92 2.05 11.52
C ILE A 89 -23.27 3.40 11.18
N MET A 90 -21.96 3.42 10.95
CA MET A 90 -21.25 4.63 10.53
C MET A 90 -21.78 5.18 9.20
N ALA A 91 -21.99 4.32 8.20
CA ALA A 91 -22.54 4.75 6.91
C ALA A 91 -23.98 5.28 7.04
N ALA A 92 -24.83 4.63 7.83
CA ALA A 92 -26.18 5.09 8.12
C ALA A 92 -26.19 6.43 8.87
N ALA A 93 -25.31 6.60 9.85
CA ALA A 93 -25.15 7.85 10.56
C ALA A 93 -24.73 8.98 9.61
N VAL A 94 -23.76 8.75 8.72
CA VAL A 94 -23.36 9.73 7.69
C VAL A 94 -24.56 10.08 6.80
N LEU A 95 -25.33 9.09 6.34
CA LEU A 95 -26.52 9.34 5.51
C LEU A 95 -27.56 10.21 6.24
N VAL A 96 -27.85 9.92 7.51
CA VAL A 96 -28.77 10.71 8.33
C VAL A 96 -28.24 12.14 8.54
N THR A 97 -26.95 12.30 8.80
CA THR A 97 -26.35 13.64 8.96
C THR A 97 -26.42 14.46 7.67
N LEU A 98 -26.26 13.83 6.51
CA LEU A 98 -26.39 14.50 5.22
C LEU A 98 -27.85 14.86 4.90
N LEU A 99 -28.83 14.05 5.31
CA LEU A 99 -30.24 14.37 5.06
C LEU A 99 -30.79 15.45 5.99
N PHE A 100 -30.45 15.40 7.28
CA PHE A 100 -31.08 16.23 8.31
C PHE A 100 -30.19 17.38 8.81
N LEU A 101 -28.88 17.17 8.91
CA LEU A 101 -27.93 18.14 9.49
C LEU A 101 -27.16 18.95 8.44
N MET A 102 -27.34 18.68 7.14
CA MET A 102 -26.72 19.47 6.07
C MET A 102 -27.01 20.99 6.14
N PRO A 103 -28.21 21.46 6.54
CA PRO A 103 -28.45 22.89 6.74
C PRO A 103 -27.56 23.52 7.83
N LEU A 104 -27.19 22.73 8.85
CA LEU A 104 -26.32 23.18 9.93
C LEU A 104 -24.86 23.27 9.46
N PHE A 105 -24.41 22.29 8.66
CA PHE A 105 -23.05 22.26 8.13
C PHE A 105 -22.78 23.28 7.02
N TYR A 106 -23.82 23.84 6.38
CA TYR A 106 -23.67 24.85 5.32
C TYR A 106 -22.88 26.08 5.78
N TYR A 107 -23.03 26.49 7.04
CA TYR A 107 -22.35 27.66 7.60
C TYR A 107 -20.99 27.35 8.24
N THR A 108 -20.46 26.15 8.06
CA THR A 108 -19.20 25.76 8.71
C THR A 108 -18.03 26.58 8.13
N PRO A 109 -17.34 27.39 8.94
CA PRO A 109 -16.21 28.18 8.46
C PRO A 109 -15.06 27.28 8.01
N ASN A 110 -14.34 27.68 6.96
CA ASN A 110 -13.17 26.96 6.45
C ASN A 110 -12.09 26.74 7.53
N VAL A 111 -12.01 27.63 8.53
CA VAL A 111 -11.08 27.52 9.67
C VAL A 111 -11.34 26.25 10.49
N VAL A 112 -12.61 25.88 10.70
CA VAL A 112 -12.97 24.68 11.45
C VAL A 112 -12.59 23.42 10.67
N LEU A 113 -12.82 23.40 9.35
CA LEU A 113 -12.38 22.30 8.49
C LEU A 113 -10.85 22.15 8.51
N ALA A 114 -10.11 23.26 8.40
CA ALA A 114 -8.65 23.22 8.47
C ALA A 114 -8.15 22.67 9.81
N ALA A 115 -8.75 23.08 10.94
CA ALA A 115 -8.41 22.56 12.26
C ALA A 115 -8.68 21.05 12.37
N ILE A 116 -9.80 20.56 11.84
CA ILE A 116 -10.12 19.12 11.81
C ILE A 116 -9.08 18.33 10.99
N ILE A 117 -8.67 18.84 9.83
CA ILE A 117 -7.66 18.18 8.99
C ILE A 117 -6.29 18.15 9.70
N ILE A 118 -5.84 19.28 10.27
CA ILE A 118 -4.54 19.36 10.96
C ILE A 118 -4.51 18.37 12.15
N THR A 119 -5.56 18.35 12.96
CA THR A 119 -5.64 17.43 14.11
C THR A 119 -5.66 15.96 13.67
N ALA A 120 -6.35 15.63 12.57
CA ALA A 120 -6.36 14.28 12.01
C ALA A 120 -4.98 13.84 11.49
N VAL A 121 -4.24 14.73 10.84
CA VAL A 121 -2.89 14.45 10.31
C VAL A 121 -1.87 14.28 11.43
N ILE A 122 -1.93 15.13 12.48
CA ILE A 122 -1.01 15.01 13.63
C ILE A 122 -1.15 13.64 14.30
N GLY A 123 -2.37 13.11 14.42
CA GLY A 123 -2.62 11.78 14.96
C GLY A 123 -2.10 10.61 14.10
N LEU A 124 -1.73 10.89 12.84
CA LEU A 124 -1.18 9.89 11.91
C LEU A 124 0.35 9.83 11.96
N LEU A 125 1.02 10.85 12.49
CA LEU A 125 2.48 10.94 12.54
C LEU A 125 3.04 10.10 13.69
N ASP A 126 3.66 8.97 13.37
CA ASP A 126 4.36 8.13 14.33
C ASP A 126 5.87 8.44 14.37
N TYR A 127 6.23 9.46 15.14
CA TYR A 127 7.63 9.84 15.38
C TYR A 127 8.45 8.72 16.05
N GLN A 128 7.81 7.88 16.86
CA GLN A 128 8.48 6.81 17.59
C GLN A 128 8.96 5.71 16.63
N SER A 129 8.12 5.36 15.66
CA SER A 129 8.48 4.41 14.60
C SER A 129 9.56 4.96 13.67
N ALA A 130 9.51 6.24 13.32
CA ALA A 130 10.58 6.89 12.53
C ALA A 130 11.94 6.86 13.26
N TYR A 131 11.95 7.13 14.57
CA TYR A 131 13.19 7.07 15.37
C TYR A 131 13.75 5.64 15.51
N LYS A 132 12.87 4.65 15.68
CA LYS A 132 13.27 3.23 15.68
C LYS A 132 13.85 2.83 14.33
N LEU A 133 13.23 3.24 13.23
CA LEU A 133 13.69 2.94 11.87
C LEU A 133 15.11 3.48 11.65
N TRP A 134 15.39 4.72 12.04
CA TRP A 134 16.73 5.31 11.96
C TRP A 134 17.81 4.50 12.70
N LYS A 135 17.46 3.87 13.83
CA LYS A 135 18.39 3.03 14.60
C LYS A 135 18.59 1.64 14.01
N VAL A 136 17.59 1.10 13.32
CA VAL A 136 17.60 -0.26 12.78
C VAL A 136 18.21 -0.28 11.38
N ASP A 137 17.68 0.52 10.47
CA ASP A 137 18.12 0.55 9.08
C ASP A 137 18.14 2.00 8.53
N LYS A 138 19.35 2.47 8.21
CA LYS A 138 19.57 3.81 7.68
C LYS A 138 19.11 3.96 6.23
N LEU A 139 19.11 2.87 5.46
CA LEU A 139 18.68 2.89 4.06
C LEU A 139 17.16 2.97 3.97
N ASP A 140 16.43 2.22 4.79
CA ASP A 140 14.96 2.33 4.88
C ASP A 140 14.52 3.72 5.37
N PHE A 141 15.28 4.31 6.30
CA PHE A 141 15.02 5.69 6.72
C PHE A 141 15.31 6.71 5.60
N LEU A 142 16.35 6.50 4.80
CA LEU A 142 16.65 7.35 3.64
C LEU A 142 15.51 7.27 2.61
N ALA A 143 15.04 6.06 2.28
CA ALA A 143 13.90 5.87 1.39
C ALA A 143 12.62 6.56 1.93
N CYS A 144 12.39 6.53 3.24
CA CYS A 144 11.29 7.24 3.89
C CYS A 144 11.41 8.78 3.74
N LEU A 145 12.61 9.34 3.96
CA LEU A 145 12.88 10.77 3.76
C LEU A 145 12.72 11.18 2.29
N CYS A 146 13.27 10.38 1.37
CA CYS A 146 13.15 10.60 -0.07
C CYS A 146 11.68 10.57 -0.51
N SER A 147 10.88 9.64 0.02
CA SER A 147 9.43 9.61 -0.19
C SER A 147 8.75 10.89 0.32
N PHE A 148 9.06 11.29 1.55
CA PHE A 148 8.48 12.48 2.18
C PHE A 148 8.74 13.75 1.37
N PHE A 149 10.00 13.99 1.01
CA PHE A 149 10.36 15.15 0.18
C PHE A 149 9.88 15.01 -1.26
N GLY A 150 9.87 13.80 -1.83
CA GLY A 150 9.37 13.52 -3.16
C GLY A 150 7.87 13.85 -3.29
N VAL A 151 7.06 13.48 -2.29
CA VAL A 151 5.64 13.86 -2.23
C VAL A 151 5.46 15.36 -2.03
N LEU A 152 6.29 15.99 -1.19
CA LEU A 152 6.18 17.42 -0.86
C LEU A 152 6.53 18.34 -2.04
N PHE A 153 7.55 18.00 -2.82
CA PHE A 153 8.04 18.87 -3.91
C PHE A 153 7.53 18.50 -5.31
N ILE A 154 7.21 17.23 -5.57
CA ILE A 154 6.87 16.75 -6.92
C ILE A 154 5.39 16.42 -7.01
N SER A 155 4.97 15.28 -6.45
CA SER A 155 3.59 14.81 -6.40
C SER A 155 3.52 13.50 -5.63
N VAL A 156 2.33 13.15 -5.12
CA VAL A 156 2.06 11.88 -4.44
C VAL A 156 2.52 10.64 -5.26
N PRO A 157 2.06 10.43 -6.51
CA PRO A 157 2.41 9.22 -7.26
C PRO A 157 3.91 9.12 -7.61
N LEU A 158 4.57 10.25 -7.88
CA LEU A 158 6.01 10.23 -8.19
C LEU A 158 6.86 10.05 -6.91
N GLY A 159 6.48 10.67 -5.80
CA GLY A 159 7.17 10.51 -4.51
C GLY A 159 7.12 9.07 -4.00
N LEU A 160 5.99 8.38 -4.19
CA LEU A 160 5.87 6.95 -3.89
C LEU A 160 6.73 6.09 -4.82
N ALA A 161 6.74 6.37 -6.13
CA ALA A 161 7.54 5.61 -7.09
C ALA A 161 9.05 5.70 -6.84
N ILE A 162 9.54 6.87 -6.39
CA ILE A 162 10.94 7.06 -6.01
C ILE A 162 11.27 6.17 -4.81
N ALA A 163 10.41 6.18 -3.78
CA ALA A 163 10.61 5.39 -2.57
C ALA A 163 10.63 3.88 -2.85
N ASP A 164 9.71 3.39 -3.67
CA ASP A 164 9.65 1.98 -4.07
C ASP A 164 10.92 1.56 -4.82
N THR A 165 11.41 2.41 -5.72
CA THR A 165 12.64 2.14 -6.48
C THR A 165 13.85 2.11 -5.57
N GLU A 166 13.95 3.05 -4.64
CA GLU A 166 15.05 3.14 -3.68
C GLU A 166 15.03 1.95 -2.72
N LEU A 167 13.86 1.51 -2.24
CA LEU A 167 13.72 0.33 -1.40
C LEU A 167 14.17 -0.95 -2.12
N VAL A 168 13.80 -1.10 -3.40
CA VAL A 168 14.22 -2.23 -4.25
C VAL A 168 15.74 -2.22 -4.49
N LEU A 169 16.32 -1.03 -4.69
CA LEU A 169 17.76 -0.85 -4.89
C LEU A 169 18.58 -0.93 -3.60
N ALA A 170 17.98 -0.63 -2.45
CA ALA A 170 18.60 -0.73 -1.12
C ALA A 170 18.59 -2.17 -0.59
N ASN A 171 17.61 -2.98 -1.00
CA ASN A 171 17.54 -4.40 -0.69
C ASN A 171 17.66 -5.33 -1.93
N PRO A 172 18.73 -5.24 -2.74
CA PRO A 172 18.99 -6.21 -3.76
C PRO A 172 19.73 -7.38 -3.09
N VAL A 173 19.27 -8.61 -3.34
CA VAL A 173 19.97 -9.88 -3.07
C VAL A 173 19.90 -10.46 -1.65
N GLY A 174 20.03 -9.69 -0.56
CA GLY A 174 20.15 -10.28 0.80
C GLY A 174 18.97 -11.18 1.22
N ASN A 175 17.75 -10.63 1.19
CA ASN A 175 16.55 -11.33 1.68
C ASN A 175 15.92 -12.26 0.62
N VAL A 176 16.22 -12.04 -0.67
CA VAL A 176 15.74 -12.87 -1.79
C VAL A 176 16.61 -14.12 -1.93
N ALA A 177 17.93 -14.02 -1.77
CA ALA A 177 18.83 -15.17 -1.74
C ALA A 177 18.52 -16.10 -0.55
N GLU A 178 18.25 -15.53 0.64
CA GLU A 178 17.91 -16.31 1.83
C GLU A 178 16.54 -17.00 1.70
N LYS A 179 15.52 -16.32 1.15
CA LYS A 179 14.20 -16.93 0.88
C LYS A 179 14.22 -17.96 -0.25
N LEU A 180 15.05 -17.77 -1.26
CA LEU A 180 15.22 -18.74 -2.36
C LEU A 180 15.90 -20.03 -1.86
N HIS A 181 16.91 -19.88 -0.99
CA HIS A 181 17.58 -21.03 -0.35
C HIS A 181 16.66 -21.76 0.65
N LYS A 182 15.81 -21.04 1.39
CA LYS A 182 14.90 -21.65 2.38
C LYS A 182 13.69 -22.35 1.75
N SER A 183 13.30 -21.97 0.53
CA SER A 183 12.07 -22.47 -0.11
C SER A 183 12.25 -23.74 -0.93
N LYS A 184 13.47 -24.30 -1.08
CA LYS A 184 13.74 -25.50 -1.90
C LYS A 184 13.18 -25.45 -3.34
N ILE A 185 12.88 -24.25 -3.85
CA ILE A 185 12.29 -24.06 -5.18
C ILE A 185 13.29 -24.44 -6.29
N LEU A 186 14.60 -24.33 -6.02
CA LEU A 186 15.64 -24.75 -6.96
C LEU A 186 15.64 -26.26 -7.24
N GLU A 187 15.22 -27.11 -6.29
CA GLU A 187 15.05 -28.55 -6.52
C GLU A 187 13.82 -28.86 -7.39
N SER A 188 12.76 -28.05 -7.28
CA SER A 188 11.52 -28.23 -8.06
C SER A 188 11.68 -27.85 -9.54
N PHE A 189 12.72 -27.09 -9.89
CA PHE A 189 12.97 -26.67 -11.28
C PHE A 189 13.87 -27.65 -12.08
N GLY A 190 14.43 -28.70 -11.48
CA GLY A 190 15.15 -29.75 -12.22
C GLY A 190 16.38 -29.27 -13.01
N LEU A 191 16.94 -28.09 -12.69
CA LEU A 191 18.04 -27.49 -13.45
C LEU A 191 19.40 -27.85 -12.85
N LYS A 192 19.90 -29.03 -13.23
CA LYS A 192 21.24 -29.58 -12.90
C LYS A 192 22.43 -28.83 -13.52
N GLY A 193 22.35 -27.50 -13.73
CA GLY A 193 23.38 -26.80 -14.50
C GLY A 193 23.50 -25.29 -14.31
N VAL A 194 23.00 -24.74 -13.21
CA VAL A 194 23.18 -23.31 -12.91
C VAL A 194 24.20 -23.18 -11.78
N TYR A 195 25.44 -22.83 -12.15
CA TYR A 195 26.50 -22.54 -11.20
C TYR A 195 26.52 -21.04 -10.92
N LEU A 196 26.39 -20.68 -9.64
CA LEU A 196 26.32 -19.28 -9.20
C LEU A 196 27.70 -18.60 -9.17
N THR A 197 28.77 -19.38 -9.16
CA THR A 197 30.14 -18.90 -9.27
C THR A 197 30.97 -19.78 -10.21
N VAL A 198 31.96 -19.17 -10.88
CA VAL A 198 32.86 -19.91 -11.80
C VAL A 198 33.63 -21.01 -11.05
N GLY A 199 33.90 -20.82 -9.75
CA GLY A 199 34.55 -21.82 -8.90
C GLY A 199 33.75 -23.11 -8.74
N GLU A 200 32.43 -23.02 -8.60
CA GLU A 200 31.55 -24.20 -8.51
C GLU A 200 31.45 -24.95 -9.84
N ALA A 201 31.39 -24.22 -10.96
CA ALA A 201 31.40 -24.84 -12.30
C ALA A 201 32.71 -25.61 -12.55
N VAL A 202 33.85 -25.04 -12.13
CA VAL A 202 35.17 -25.67 -12.31
C VAL A 202 35.36 -26.87 -11.37
N ALA A 203 34.83 -26.82 -10.15
CA ALA A 203 34.88 -27.95 -9.22
C ALA A 203 34.08 -29.15 -9.70
N ASP A 204 32.90 -28.92 -10.29
CA ASP A 204 32.04 -29.99 -10.82
C ASP A 204 32.60 -30.59 -12.13
N ILE A 205 33.19 -29.76 -12.99
CA ILE A 205 33.93 -30.25 -14.17
C ILE A 205 35.18 -31.04 -13.75
N SER A 206 35.89 -30.59 -12.71
CA SER A 206 37.09 -31.28 -12.20
C SER A 206 36.76 -32.63 -11.54
N SER A 207 35.62 -32.75 -10.85
CA SER A 207 35.17 -34.00 -10.24
C SER A 207 34.70 -35.01 -11.29
N ILE A 208 34.05 -34.55 -12.37
CA ILE A 208 33.68 -35.38 -13.53
C ILE A 208 34.92 -35.92 -14.25
N TRP A 209 35.99 -35.11 -14.37
CA TRP A 209 37.23 -35.52 -15.02
C TRP A 209 38.05 -36.52 -14.18
N LYS A 210 37.91 -36.49 -12.85
CA LYS A 210 38.58 -37.43 -11.92
C LYS A 210 37.87 -38.79 -11.79
N ALA A 211 36.68 -38.93 -12.37
CA ALA A 211 35.83 -40.11 -12.24
C ALA A 211 35.82 -41.04 -13.47
N GLN A 212 36.70 -40.83 -14.46
CA GLN A 212 36.91 -41.79 -15.56
C GLN A 212 38.29 -42.47 -15.41
N PRO A 213 38.37 -43.81 -15.42
CA PRO A 213 39.63 -44.56 -15.41
C PRO A 213 40.42 -44.43 -16.73
#